data_AF-A0A016S4X1-F1
#
_entry.id   AF-A0A016S4X1-F1
#
_cell.length_a   1.000
_cell.length_b   1.000
_cell.length_c   1.000
_cell.angle_alpha   90.00
_cell.angle_beta   90.00
_cell.angle_gamma   90.00
#
_symmetry.space_group_name_H-M   'P 1'
#
loop_
_entity.id
_entity.type
_entity.pdbx_description
1 polymer ?
#
loop_
_entity_poly.entity_id
_entity_poly.type
_entity_poly.pdbx_seq_one_letter_code
_entity_poly.pdbx_strand_id
1 'polypeptide(L)'
;MRFCFGCAHEWHEPVNCRLLKLWLKKCSDDSETSNWINANTKECPKCQVTIEKDGGCNHMVCKNTACRMEFCWICLGPWEPHGSSWYNCNRYDDSRAKQARDAQELSRANLQRYLHYYNRFMNHQQSLKLENKLYATVKGKMELMQLQSMSWIEVQFLRKAVDVLSECRRTLMYTYAFAYYLKRDNHAEIFEGNQRVSI
;
A
#
# COMPACT_ATOMS: atom_id res chain seq x y z
N MET A 1 -11.40 7.98 16.80
CA MET A 1 -11.46 6.66 16.13
C MET A 1 -12.66 6.67 15.19
N ARG A 2 -12.45 6.48 13.88
CA ARG A 2 -13.54 6.43 12.88
C ARG A 2 -13.80 4.97 12.50
N PHE A 3 -15.06 4.54 12.58
CA PHE A 3 -15.47 3.17 12.25
C PHE A 3 -16.78 3.21 11.44
N CYS A 4 -17.06 2.12 10.73
CA CYS A 4 -18.31 1.96 10.00
C CYS A 4 -19.42 1.46 10.94
N PHE A 5 -20.50 2.22 11.09
CA PHE A 5 -21.64 1.80 11.91
C PHE A 5 -22.30 0.50 11.38
N GLY A 6 -22.35 0.32 10.06
CA GLY A 6 -23.05 -0.82 9.44
C GLY A 6 -22.33 -2.17 9.58
N CYS A 7 -21.02 -2.19 9.83
CA CYS A 7 -20.28 -3.45 10.00
C CYS A 7 -19.32 -3.49 11.19
N ALA A 8 -19.22 -2.41 11.97
CA ALA A 8 -18.32 -2.24 13.12
C ALA A 8 -16.81 -2.36 12.83
N HIS A 9 -16.41 -2.47 11.56
CA HIS A 9 -14.99 -2.42 11.17
C HIS A 9 -14.49 -0.98 11.10
N GLU A 10 -13.18 -0.79 10.98
CA GLU A 10 -12.58 0.51 10.66
C GLU A 10 -13.23 1.14 9.42
N TRP A 11 -13.22 2.47 9.34
CA TRP A 11 -13.74 3.17 8.17
C TRP A 11 -13.03 2.71 6.88
N HIS A 12 -13.80 2.21 5.92
CA HIS A 12 -13.28 1.37 4.84
C HIS A 12 -13.68 1.84 3.45
N GLU A 13 -13.83 3.15 3.24
CA GLU A 13 -13.98 3.71 1.89
C GLU A 13 -12.72 3.39 1.04
N PRO A 14 -12.85 2.95 -0.22
CA PRO A 14 -14.07 2.89 -1.05
C PRO A 14 -14.83 1.56 -1.02
N VAL A 15 -14.35 0.54 -0.30
CA VAL A 15 -14.99 -0.78 -0.31
C VAL A 15 -16.28 -0.76 0.51
N ASN A 16 -17.35 -1.38 0.02
CA ASN A 16 -18.58 -1.51 0.82
C ASN A 16 -18.45 -2.62 1.88
N CYS A 17 -19.34 -2.60 2.89
CA CYS A 17 -19.33 -3.55 4.00
C CYS A 17 -19.33 -5.02 3.56
N ARG A 18 -20.09 -5.34 2.50
CA ARG A 18 -20.22 -6.71 1.99
C ARG A 18 -18.91 -7.21 1.40
N LEU A 19 -18.30 -6.42 0.52
CA LEU A 19 -17.02 -6.75 -0.12
C LEU A 19 -15.89 -6.79 0.90
N LEU A 20 -15.89 -5.91 1.90
CA LEU A 20 -14.91 -5.97 2.98
C LEU A 20 -15.00 -7.28 3.75
N LYS A 21 -16.21 -7.72 4.14
CA LYS A 21 -16.39 -9.01 4.84
C LYS A 21 -15.87 -10.19 4.01
N LEU A 22 -16.11 -10.18 2.70
CA LEU A 22 -15.58 -11.21 1.79
C LEU A 22 -14.04 -11.16 1.72
N TRP A 23 -13.46 -9.97 1.63
CA TRP A 23 -12.01 -9.78 1.59
C TRP A 23 -11.34 -10.31 2.86
N LEU A 24 -11.85 -9.91 4.03
CA LEU A 24 -11.30 -10.32 5.32
C LEU A 24 -11.45 -11.83 5.55
N LYS A 25 -12.58 -12.42 5.17
CA LYS A 25 -12.75 -13.87 5.19
C LYS A 25 -11.72 -14.56 4.29
N LYS A 26 -11.53 -14.08 3.06
CA LYS A 26 -10.52 -14.62 2.15
C LYS A 26 -9.10 -14.51 2.72
N CYS A 27 -8.74 -13.38 3.32
CA CYS A 27 -7.46 -13.21 3.99
C CYS A 27 -7.24 -14.20 5.15
N SER A 28 -8.31 -14.51 5.89
CA SER A 28 -8.27 -15.51 6.97
C SER A 28 -8.10 -16.92 6.42
N ASP A 29 -8.89 -17.29 5.41
CA ASP A 29 -8.90 -18.63 4.82
C ASP A 29 -7.59 -18.96 4.07
N ASP A 30 -6.98 -17.96 3.40
CA ASP A 30 -5.72 -18.11 2.64
C ASP A 30 -4.47 -17.71 3.45
N SER A 31 -4.56 -17.67 4.79
CA SER A 31 -3.51 -17.15 5.68
C SER A 31 -2.19 -17.93 5.60
N GLU A 32 -2.22 -19.24 5.36
CA GLU A 32 -1.00 -20.05 5.22
C GLU A 32 -0.17 -19.69 3.97
N THR A 33 -0.82 -19.38 2.84
CA THR A 33 -0.11 -18.92 1.62
C THR A 33 0.38 -17.48 1.76
N SER A 34 -0.26 -16.72 2.65
CA SER A 34 -0.08 -15.28 2.82
C SER A 34 1.05 -14.91 3.81
N ASN A 35 1.33 -15.78 4.79
CA ASN A 35 2.37 -15.55 5.82
C ASN A 35 3.79 -15.53 5.24
N TRP A 36 4.05 -16.18 4.10
CA TRP A 36 5.38 -16.24 3.50
C TRP A 36 5.84 -14.93 2.86
N ILE A 37 4.90 -14.07 2.43
CA ILE A 37 5.22 -12.95 1.51
C ILE A 37 5.43 -11.62 2.23
N ASN A 38 4.92 -11.47 3.45
CA ASN A 38 4.98 -10.21 4.19
C ASN A 38 6.25 -10.12 5.06
N ALA A 39 7.41 -10.21 4.41
CA ALA A 39 8.69 -10.00 5.07
C ALA A 39 8.93 -8.50 5.29
N ASN A 40 9.27 -8.12 6.52
CA ASN A 40 9.80 -6.78 6.85
C ASN A 40 11.17 -6.54 6.20
N THR A 41 11.75 -7.58 5.60
CA THR A 41 13.05 -7.61 4.97
C THR A 41 12.92 -8.03 3.51
N LYS A 42 13.63 -7.33 2.62
CA LYS A 42 13.76 -7.67 1.19
C LYS A 42 15.17 -7.36 0.73
N GLU A 43 15.57 -7.87 -0.42
CA GLU A 43 16.88 -7.60 -1.00
C GLU A 43 16.83 -6.43 -1.99
N CYS A 44 17.93 -5.67 -2.05
CA CYS A 44 18.09 -4.64 -3.07
C CYS A 44 18.13 -5.28 -4.47
N PRO A 45 17.28 -4.84 -5.43
CA PRO A 45 17.21 -5.46 -6.76
C PRO A 45 18.51 -5.35 -7.57
N LYS A 46 19.42 -4.43 -7.21
CA LYS A 46 20.71 -4.23 -7.90
C LYS A 46 21.89 -4.93 -7.23
N CYS A 47 22.01 -4.84 -5.90
CA CYS A 47 23.19 -5.35 -5.18
C CYS A 47 22.89 -6.48 -4.19
N GLN A 48 21.64 -6.92 -4.08
CA GLN A 48 21.16 -8.03 -3.24
C GLN A 48 21.44 -7.89 -1.73
N VAL A 49 21.86 -6.71 -1.26
CA VAL A 49 21.98 -6.44 0.17
C VAL A 49 20.58 -6.45 0.80
N THR A 50 20.43 -7.17 1.92
CA THR A 50 19.20 -7.19 2.71
C THR A 50 18.87 -5.80 3.26
N ILE A 51 17.63 -5.37 3.08
CA ILE A 51 17.06 -4.09 3.52
C ILE A 51 15.86 -4.40 4.40
N GLU A 52 15.82 -3.83 5.59
CA GLU A 52 14.65 -3.81 6.47
C GLU A 52 13.83 -2.53 6.21
N LYS A 53 12.51 -2.66 6.18
CA LYS A 53 11.60 -1.52 6.06
C LYS A 53 11.41 -0.85 7.43
N ASP A 54 11.99 0.33 7.61
CA ASP A 54 11.98 1.11 8.85
C ASP A 54 10.95 2.26 8.86
N GLY A 55 10.24 2.51 7.76
CA GLY A 55 9.22 3.55 7.62
C GLY A 55 8.07 3.16 6.68
N GLY A 56 7.03 4.00 6.63
CA GLY A 56 5.84 3.74 5.81
C GLY A 56 6.00 4.03 4.31
N CYS A 57 7.06 4.74 3.91
CA CYS A 57 7.33 5.06 2.52
C CYS A 57 7.68 3.81 1.71
N ASN A 58 7.19 3.73 0.46
CA ASN A 58 7.54 2.66 -0.46
C ASN A 58 8.68 3.05 -1.42
N HIS A 59 9.09 4.33 -1.44
CA HIS A 59 10.30 4.79 -2.11
C HIS A 59 11.50 4.41 -1.26
N MET A 60 12.31 3.49 -1.76
CA MET A 60 13.47 2.96 -1.08
C MET A 60 14.73 3.45 -1.76
N VAL A 61 15.72 3.85 -0.97
CA VAL A 61 17.07 4.15 -1.44
C VAL A 61 18.02 3.14 -0.82
N CYS A 62 18.80 2.43 -1.63
CA CYS A 62 19.77 1.47 -1.14
C CYS A 62 20.84 2.17 -0.29
N LYS A 63 20.95 1.79 0.99
CA LYS A 63 21.93 2.35 1.95
C LYS A 63 23.38 2.00 1.61
N ASN A 64 23.63 1.03 0.73
CA ASN A 64 24.96 0.73 0.23
C ASN A 64 25.46 1.89 -0.66
N THR A 65 26.52 2.57 -0.20
CA THR A 65 27.13 3.75 -0.83
C THR A 65 27.62 3.51 -2.26
N ALA A 66 28.02 2.28 -2.59
CA ALA A 66 28.42 1.90 -3.94
C ALA A 66 27.22 1.65 -4.88
N CYS A 67 26.01 1.42 -4.33
CA CYS A 67 24.83 1.06 -5.11
C CYS A 67 23.88 2.25 -5.32
N ARG A 68 23.41 2.86 -4.21
CA ARG A 68 22.47 3.99 -4.13
C ARG A 68 21.26 3.93 -5.07
N MET A 69 20.84 2.75 -5.51
CA MET A 69 19.66 2.60 -6.37
C MET A 69 18.40 3.00 -5.61
N GLU A 70 17.53 3.72 -6.31
CA GLU A 70 16.17 4.03 -5.87
C GLU A 70 15.17 3.05 -6.49
N PHE A 71 14.33 2.43 -5.67
CA PHE A 71 13.39 1.41 -6.11
C PHE A 71 12.10 1.43 -5.28
N CYS A 72 11.07 0.77 -5.81
CA CYS A 72 9.79 0.63 -5.12
C CYS A 72 9.77 -0.65 -4.26
N TRP A 73 9.41 -0.53 -2.98
CA TRP A 73 9.33 -1.68 -2.07
C TRP A 73 8.29 -2.73 -2.50
N ILE A 74 7.26 -2.33 -3.24
CA ILE A 74 6.17 -3.23 -3.66
C ILE A 74 6.61 -4.11 -4.84
N CYS A 75 7.03 -3.50 -5.95
CA CYS A 75 7.37 -4.24 -7.18
C CYS A 75 8.85 -4.54 -7.35
N LEU A 76 9.73 -3.98 -6.51
CA LEU A 76 11.19 -4.05 -6.64
C LEU A 76 11.73 -3.48 -7.97
N GLY A 77 10.91 -2.74 -8.71
CA GLY A 77 11.31 -2.01 -9.92
C GLY A 77 11.93 -0.65 -9.61
N PRO A 78 12.59 -0.01 -10.60
CA PRO A 78 13.16 1.32 -10.45
C PRO A 78 12.09 2.34 -10.02
N TRP A 79 12.49 3.32 -9.19
CA TRP A 79 11.55 4.32 -8.71
C TRP A 79 11.13 5.32 -9.81
N GLU A 80 12.08 5.81 -10.61
CA GLU A 80 11.89 6.91 -11.58
C GLU A 80 10.65 6.77 -12.49
N PRO A 81 10.29 5.59 -13.04
CA PRO A 81 9.09 5.47 -13.86
C PRO A 81 7.76 5.62 -13.12
N HIS A 82 7.74 5.54 -11.78
CA HIS A 82 6.50 5.62 -11.01
C HIS A 82 5.87 7.01 -11.15
N GLY A 83 4.55 7.04 -11.37
CA GLY A 83 3.80 8.26 -11.65
C GLY A 83 3.69 8.60 -13.14
N SER A 84 4.50 7.97 -14.00
CA SER A 84 4.34 8.09 -15.45
C SER A 84 3.05 7.40 -15.95
N SER A 85 2.57 7.81 -17.14
CA SER A 85 1.35 7.25 -17.73
C SER A 85 1.49 5.81 -18.20
N TRP A 86 2.71 5.38 -18.53
CA TRP A 86 3.02 4.10 -19.15
C TRP A 86 3.48 3.02 -18.16
N TYR A 87 3.98 3.40 -16.98
CA TYR A 87 4.39 2.47 -15.94
C TYR A 87 3.27 2.24 -14.91
N ASN A 88 2.92 0.98 -14.64
CA ASN A 88 1.84 0.65 -13.71
C ASN A 88 2.31 -0.41 -12.70
N CYS A 89 2.49 0.01 -11.46
CA CYS A 89 2.82 -0.88 -10.34
C CYS A 89 1.57 -1.39 -9.60
N ASN A 90 0.42 -0.71 -9.70
CA ASN A 90 -0.83 -1.10 -9.02
C ASN A 90 -1.71 -2.08 -9.80
N ARG A 91 -1.73 -2.00 -11.13
CA ARG A 91 -2.59 -2.82 -11.99
C ARG A 91 -2.08 -4.27 -12.09
N TYR A 92 -2.99 -5.24 -11.99
CA TYR A 92 -2.69 -6.64 -12.29
C TYR A 92 -2.92 -6.92 -13.78
N ASP A 93 -2.20 -7.86 -14.38
CA ASP A 93 -2.46 -8.32 -15.75
C ASP A 93 -3.19 -9.67 -15.74
N ASP A 94 -4.45 -9.67 -16.19
CA ASP A 94 -5.29 -10.89 -16.25
C ASP A 94 -5.04 -11.73 -17.53
N SER A 95 -4.06 -11.37 -18.37
CA SER A 95 -3.73 -12.11 -19.60
C SER A 95 -3.55 -13.61 -19.38
N ARG A 96 -2.84 -14.00 -18.31
CA ARG A 96 -2.63 -15.41 -17.93
C ARG A 96 -3.92 -16.14 -17.59
N ALA A 97 -4.83 -15.51 -16.85
CA ALA A 97 -6.12 -16.11 -16.52
C ALA A 97 -6.98 -16.32 -17.77
N LYS A 98 -6.92 -15.39 -18.74
CA LYS A 98 -7.64 -15.50 -20.02
C LYS A 98 -7.09 -16.59 -20.95
N GLN A 99 -5.81 -16.92 -20.83
CA GLN A 99 -5.12 -17.91 -21.65
C GLN A 99 -5.09 -19.32 -21.03
N ALA A 100 -5.54 -19.46 -19.78
CA ALA A 100 -5.55 -20.74 -19.07
C ALA A 100 -6.39 -21.79 -19.81
N ARG A 101 -5.79 -22.96 -20.05
CA ARG A 101 -6.38 -24.06 -20.84
C ARG A 101 -6.99 -25.14 -19.96
N ASP A 102 -6.59 -25.20 -18.69
CA ASP A 102 -7.09 -26.17 -17.73
C ASP A 102 -7.38 -25.54 -16.35
N ALA A 103 -7.98 -26.35 -15.47
CA ALA A 103 -8.37 -25.93 -14.12
C ALA A 103 -7.17 -25.60 -13.21
N GLN A 104 -6.02 -26.23 -13.44
CA GLN A 104 -4.81 -26.01 -12.65
C GLN A 104 -4.18 -24.65 -12.98
N GLU A 105 -4.07 -24.33 -14.27
CA GLU A 105 -3.60 -23.02 -14.76
C GLU A 105 -4.52 -21.90 -14.27
N LEU A 106 -5.84 -22.11 -14.33
CA LEU A 106 -6.82 -21.13 -13.83
C LEU A 106 -6.69 -20.92 -12.31
N SER A 107 -6.52 -22.00 -11.54
CA SER A 107 -6.30 -21.94 -10.09
C SER A 107 -5.03 -21.14 -9.75
N ARG A 108 -3.93 -21.41 -10.45
CA ARG A 108 -2.67 -20.67 -10.28
C ARG A 108 -2.80 -19.20 -10.65
N ALA A 109 -3.50 -18.87 -11.73
CA ALA A 109 -3.74 -17.48 -12.13
C ALA A 109 -4.59 -16.73 -11.09
N ASN A 110 -5.64 -17.37 -10.57
CA ASN A 110 -6.48 -16.81 -9.51
C ASN A 110 -5.70 -16.57 -8.20
N LEU A 111 -4.80 -17.49 -7.84
CA LEU A 111 -3.92 -17.32 -6.69
C LEU A 111 -2.95 -16.14 -6.91
N GLN A 112 -2.31 -16.06 -8.07
CA GLN A 112 -1.41 -14.94 -8.41
C GLN A 112 -2.14 -13.59 -8.35
N ARG A 113 -3.37 -13.53 -8.87
CA ARG A 113 -4.23 -12.35 -8.76
C ARG A 113 -4.49 -12.00 -7.31
N TYR A 114 -4.92 -12.96 -6.48
CA TYR A 114 -5.14 -12.71 -5.06
C TYR A 114 -3.88 -12.17 -4.36
N LEU A 115 -2.74 -12.82 -4.54
CA LEU A 115 -1.46 -12.40 -3.95
C LEU A 115 -1.07 -10.98 -4.37
N HIS A 116 -1.33 -10.58 -5.62
CA HIS A 116 -1.06 -9.21 -6.09
C HIS A 116 -1.81 -8.15 -5.26
N TYR A 117 -3.12 -8.33 -5.07
CA TYR A 117 -3.93 -7.38 -4.30
C TYR A 117 -3.68 -7.50 -2.79
N TYR A 118 -3.48 -8.72 -2.29
CA TYR A 118 -3.19 -8.98 -0.88
C TYR A 118 -1.88 -8.32 -0.44
N ASN A 119 -0.80 -8.48 -1.21
CA ASN A 119 0.49 -7.89 -0.90
C ASN A 119 0.41 -6.37 -0.81
N ARG A 120 -0.38 -5.71 -1.68
CA ARG A 120 -0.54 -4.26 -1.67
C ARG A 120 -1.40 -3.80 -0.49
N PHE A 121 -2.50 -4.49 -0.22
CA PHE A 121 -3.33 -4.27 0.97
C PHE A 121 -2.48 -4.34 2.26
N MET A 122 -1.76 -5.45 2.45
CA MET A 122 -0.95 -5.68 3.64
C MET A 122 0.23 -4.72 3.76
N ASN A 123 0.89 -4.40 2.64
CA ASN A 123 1.96 -3.41 2.63
C ASN A 123 1.46 -2.03 3.09
N HIS A 124 0.28 -1.58 2.64
CA HIS A 124 -0.30 -0.31 3.11
C HIS A 124 -0.74 -0.39 4.57
N GLN A 125 -1.28 -1.52 5.02
CA GLN A 125 -1.59 -1.74 6.44
C GLN A 125 -0.33 -1.62 7.31
N GLN A 126 0.77 -2.22 6.89
CA GLN A 126 2.04 -2.14 7.60
C GLN A 126 2.63 -0.72 7.55
N SER A 127 2.59 -0.07 6.37
CA SER A 127 3.04 1.32 6.23
C SER A 127 2.28 2.24 7.18
N LEU A 128 0.96 2.07 7.33
CA LEU A 128 0.15 2.84 8.27
C LEU A 128 0.59 2.61 9.73
N LYS A 129 0.92 1.37 10.11
CA LYS A 129 1.46 1.07 11.45
C LYS A 129 2.80 1.75 11.69
N LEU A 130 3.69 1.78 10.68
CA LEU A 130 4.99 2.46 10.78
C LEU A 130 4.83 3.99 10.81
N GLU A 131 3.88 4.54 10.06
CA GLU A 131 3.54 5.96 10.03
C GLU A 131 3.04 6.49 11.37
N ASN A 132 2.42 5.64 12.21
CA ASN A 132 2.02 6.07 13.56
C ASN A 132 3.19 6.58 14.41
N LYS A 133 4.43 6.13 14.12
CA LYS A 133 5.64 6.65 14.78
C LYS A 133 5.91 8.12 14.43
N LEU A 134 5.43 8.62 13.28
CA LEU A 134 5.60 10.00 12.85
C LEU A 134 4.91 11.00 13.76
N TYR A 135 3.81 10.63 14.44
CA TYR A 135 3.14 11.54 15.38
C TYR A 135 4.07 11.99 16.50
N ALA A 136 4.89 11.09 17.04
CA ALA A 136 5.86 11.42 18.09
C ALA A 136 6.95 12.35 17.57
N THR A 137 7.50 12.05 16.39
CA THR A 137 8.53 12.88 15.73
C THR A 137 8.00 14.27 15.40
N VAL A 138 6.79 14.37 14.86
CA VAL A 138 6.14 15.64 14.52
C VAL A 138 5.87 16.45 15.77
N LYS A 139 5.38 15.83 16.85
CA LYS A 139 5.18 16.53 18.13
C LYS A 139 6.46 17.19 18.63
N GLY A 140 7.58 16.46 18.66
CA GLY A 140 8.87 17.02 19.07
C GLY A 140 9.36 18.15 18.15
N LYS A 141 9.14 18.04 16.83
CA LYS A 141 9.46 19.12 15.88
C LYS A 141 8.59 20.36 16.08
N MET A 142 7.31 20.18 16.35
CA MET A 142 6.40 21.29 16.67
C MET A 142 6.87 22.04 17.92
N GLU A 143 7.24 21.32 18.98
CA GLU A 143 7.76 21.92 20.23
C GLU A 143 9.05 22.72 19.98
N LEU A 144 9.99 22.19 19.18
CA LEU A 144 11.22 22.91 18.82
C LEU A 144 10.94 24.19 18.01
N MET A 145 9.98 24.15 17.08
CA MET A 145 9.59 25.32 16.29
C MET A 145 8.93 26.38 17.16
N GLN A 146 8.16 25.97 18.19
CA GLN A 146 7.56 26.90 19.14
C GLN A 146 8.59 27.63 20.00
N LEU A 147 9.69 26.95 20.36
CA LEU A 147 10.82 27.58 21.03
C LEU A 147 11.53 28.62 20.14
N GLN A 148 11.40 28.51 18.82
CA GLN A 148 11.95 29.42 17.82
C GLN A 148 10.95 30.50 17.37
N SER A 149 10.05 30.90 18.26
CA SER A 149 9.07 31.98 18.08
C SER A 149 7.87 31.67 17.17
N MET A 150 7.63 30.41 16.79
CA MET A 150 6.38 30.03 16.12
C MET A 150 5.25 29.81 17.13
N SER A 151 4.06 30.29 16.82
CA SER A 151 2.88 30.07 17.65
C SER A 151 2.36 28.63 17.56
N TRP A 152 1.52 28.24 18.53
CA TRP A 152 0.84 26.95 18.51
C TRP A 152 -0.02 26.73 17.26
N ILE A 153 -0.58 27.79 16.68
CA ILE A 153 -1.41 27.72 15.48
C ILE A 153 -0.54 27.44 14.25
N GLU A 154 0.61 28.12 14.14
CA GLU A 154 1.52 28.01 13.00
C GLU A 154 2.16 26.63 12.87
N VAL A 155 2.24 25.83 13.93
CA VAL A 155 2.82 24.48 13.88
C VAL A 155 1.77 23.38 13.62
N GLN A 156 0.46 23.68 13.68
CA GLN A 156 -0.59 22.65 13.52
C GLN A 156 -0.59 21.97 12.16
N PHE A 157 -0.06 22.60 11.11
CA PHE A 157 -0.03 22.01 9.77
C PHE A 157 0.79 20.71 9.73
N LEU A 158 1.82 20.57 10.57
CA LEU A 158 2.63 19.35 10.61
C LEU A 158 1.82 18.15 11.08
N ARG A 159 1.00 18.33 12.12
CA ARG A 159 0.08 17.29 12.58
C ARG A 159 -0.95 16.96 11.51
N LYS A 160 -1.57 17.98 10.91
CA LYS A 160 -2.55 17.80 9.83
C LYS A 160 -1.97 17.03 8.64
N ALA A 161 -0.70 17.25 8.30
CA ALA A 161 -0.03 16.51 7.24
C ALA A 161 0.07 15.00 7.56
N VAL A 162 0.38 14.63 8.80
CA VAL A 162 0.41 13.21 9.23
C VAL A 162 -0.99 12.62 9.28
N ASP A 163 -1.99 13.39 9.71
CA ASP A 163 -3.39 12.96 9.71
C ASP A 163 -3.86 12.62 8.28
N VAL A 164 -3.59 13.51 7.31
CA VAL A 164 -3.91 13.30 5.89
C VAL A 164 -3.13 12.12 5.31
N LEU A 165 -1.83 12.00 5.61
CA LEU A 165 -1.02 10.85 5.18
C LEU A 165 -1.64 9.53 5.65
N SER A 166 -2.02 9.46 6.93
CA SER A 166 -2.61 8.26 7.54
C SER A 166 -3.98 7.93 6.93
N GLU A 167 -4.80 8.95 6.64
CA GLU A 167 -6.10 8.79 5.99
C GLU A 167 -5.96 8.29 4.55
N CYS A 168 -5.08 8.91 3.75
CA CYS A 168 -4.77 8.46 2.40
C CYS A 168 -4.25 7.02 2.40
N ARG A 169 -3.37 6.66 3.34
CA ARG A 169 -2.84 5.28 3.46
C ARG A 169 -3.93 4.26 3.76
N ARG A 170 -4.88 4.59 4.64
CA ARG A 170 -6.04 3.75 4.95
C ARG A 170 -6.95 3.60 3.72
N THR A 171 -7.28 4.69 3.05
CA THR A 171 -8.09 4.65 1.81
C THR A 171 -7.40 3.79 0.76
N LEU A 172 -6.10 3.98 0.53
CA LEU A 172 -5.31 3.18 -0.42
C LEU A 172 -5.32 1.69 -0.07
N MET A 173 -5.17 1.32 1.19
CA MET A 173 -5.32 -0.07 1.63
C MET A 173 -6.65 -0.66 1.13
N TYR A 174 -7.78 0.03 1.41
CA TYR A 174 -9.10 -0.45 1.02
C TYR A 174 -9.39 -0.37 -0.48
N THR A 175 -8.71 0.51 -1.24
CA THR A 175 -8.82 0.52 -2.70
C THR A 175 -8.38 -0.82 -3.32
N TYR A 176 -7.39 -1.52 -2.74
CA TYR A 176 -6.98 -2.84 -3.24
C TYR A 176 -7.98 -3.96 -2.90
N ALA A 177 -8.62 -3.90 -1.74
CA ALA A 177 -9.72 -4.82 -1.40
C ALA A 177 -10.91 -4.63 -2.34
N PHE A 178 -11.24 -3.37 -2.67
CA PHE A 178 -12.26 -3.04 -3.67
C PHE A 178 -11.88 -3.53 -5.08
N ALA A 179 -10.66 -3.19 -5.53
CA ALA A 179 -10.17 -3.49 -6.87
C ALA A 179 -10.09 -5.00 -7.18
N TYR A 180 -9.84 -5.83 -6.17
CA TYR A 180 -9.82 -7.29 -6.34
C TYR A 180 -11.15 -7.81 -6.90
N TYR A 181 -12.28 -7.31 -6.39
CA TYR A 181 -13.63 -7.69 -6.78
C TYR A 181 -14.21 -6.86 -7.94
N LEU A 182 -13.48 -5.86 -8.42
CA LEU A 182 -13.93 -4.99 -9.49
C LEU A 182 -13.89 -5.74 -10.83
N LYS A 183 -15.03 -5.77 -11.54
CA LYS A 183 -15.08 -6.29 -12.91
C LYS A 183 -14.40 -5.28 -13.83
N ARG A 184 -13.62 -5.76 -14.80
CA ARG A 184 -13.00 -4.88 -15.80
C ARG A 184 -14.05 -4.25 -16.70
N ASP A 185 -14.08 -2.93 -16.69
CA ASP A 185 -14.82 -2.05 -17.57
C ASP A 185 -14.11 -0.69 -17.65
N ASN A 186 -14.70 0.29 -18.34
CA ASN A 186 -14.11 1.64 -18.48
C ASN A 186 -13.95 2.34 -17.11
N HIS A 187 -14.84 2.09 -16.15
CA HIS A 187 -14.75 2.69 -14.82
C HIS A 187 -13.60 2.09 -14.02
N ALA A 188 -13.33 0.80 -14.17
CA ALA A 188 -12.18 0.14 -13.57
C ALA A 188 -10.86 0.76 -14.07
N GLU A 189 -10.77 1.08 -15.36
CA GLU A 189 -9.57 1.73 -15.91
C GLU A 189 -9.37 3.14 -15.35
N ILE A 190 -10.44 3.93 -15.24
CA ILE A 190 -10.41 5.26 -14.61
C ILE A 190 -10.00 5.16 -13.14
N PHE A 191 -10.61 4.22 -12.41
CA PHE A 191 -10.31 3.97 -11.00
C PHE A 191 -8.82 3.61 -10.80
N GLU A 192 -8.27 2.70 -11.59
CA GLU A 192 -6.86 2.31 -11.52
C GLU A 192 -5.92 3.47 -11.89
N GLY A 193 -6.34 4.33 -12.82
CA GLY A 193 -5.65 5.57 -13.16
C GLY A 193 -5.57 6.54 -11.98
N ASN A 194 -6.68 6.73 -11.26
CA ASN A 194 -6.73 7.57 -10.06
C ASN A 194 -5.90 6.97 -8.90
N GLN A 195 -5.95 5.65 -8.73
CA GLN A 195 -5.17 4.95 -7.70
C GLN A 195 -3.66 5.09 -7.93
N ARG A 196 -3.21 5.11 -9.20
CA ARG A 196 -1.78 5.19 -9.56
C ARG A 196 -1.08 6.44 -9.04
N VAL A 197 -1.76 7.59 -9.06
CA VAL A 197 -1.20 8.88 -8.62
C VAL A 197 -0.95 8.92 -7.10
N SER A 198 -1.43 7.90 -6.37
CA SER A 198 -1.41 7.83 -4.92
C SER A 198 -0.39 6.82 -4.36
N ILE A 199 0.46 6.22 -5.21
CA ILE A 199 1.46 5.19 -4.83
C ILE A 199 2.72 5.82 -4.23
#